data_AF-A0A532T2W8-F1
#
_entry.id   AF-A0A532T2W8-F1
#
_cell.length_a   1.000
_cell.length_b   1.000
_cell.length_c   1.000
_cell.angle_alpha   90.00
_cell.angle_beta   90.00
_cell.angle_gamma   90.00
#
_symmetry.space_group_name_H-M   'P 1'
#
loop_
_entity.id
_entity.type
_entity.pdbx_description
1 polymer ?
#
loop_
_entity_poly.entity_id
_entity_poly.type
_entity_poly.pdbx_seq_one_letter_code
_entity_poly.pdbx_strand_id
1 'polypeptide(L)'
;MISKKERLNILKFIQKEDTPSIEDIVNSLKYNLEDVKGALKYLDEKRLITCKLKSVDGLWKMIDITADGIDMIEEEPPEQKKETFIGRNLRVFISYSEEDKLIAKGIKDALNHYGVQGFLAHEDIPTGEDWVESIKRGIKQNDIFIAMLSKKYKESDWTDQEVGIAVANEKLIIPVSIDGCMPYGFMMKYQAFKKFKYEKGKHHNGKEFIYCYGDVFKIIKMIGQKEEFKENLKDCFISSLKNAGSFRGAEEIMETLVGLGSFNSVQINQIIINCSLNNQVYQANGCQPIIRNLIKEYDKKIDEENKEKIKEVMAL
;
A
#
# COMPACT_ATOMS: atom_id res chain seq x y z
N MET A 1 10.29 -38.93 -11.90
CA MET A 1 11.35 -39.91 -11.56
C MET A 1 12.21 -40.12 -12.79
N ILE A 2 13.47 -39.68 -12.74
CA ILE A 2 14.43 -39.85 -13.84
C ILE A 2 14.80 -41.33 -13.98
N SER A 3 14.93 -41.80 -15.22
CA SER A 3 15.18 -43.21 -15.52
C SER A 3 16.60 -43.64 -15.14
N LYS A 4 16.79 -44.94 -14.86
CA LYS A 4 18.10 -45.53 -14.55
C LYS A 4 19.14 -45.31 -15.67
N LYS A 5 18.68 -45.07 -16.90
CA LYS A 5 19.50 -44.81 -18.09
C LYS A 5 20.09 -43.38 -18.08
N GLU A 6 19.33 -42.40 -17.60
CA GLU A 6 19.78 -41.01 -17.49
C GLU A 6 20.78 -40.83 -16.34
N ARG A 7 20.58 -41.50 -15.20
CA ARG A 7 21.56 -41.55 -14.09
C ARG A 7 22.92 -42.10 -14.52
N LEU A 8 22.93 -43.09 -15.41
CA LEU A 8 24.15 -43.72 -15.90
C LEU A 8 24.91 -42.82 -16.89
N ASN A 9 24.21 -41.96 -17.63
CA ASN A 9 24.83 -41.00 -18.55
C ASN A 9 25.51 -39.86 -17.79
N ILE A 10 24.91 -39.38 -16.70
CA ILE A 10 25.49 -38.36 -15.81
C ILE A 10 26.74 -38.89 -15.12
N LEU A 11 26.69 -40.12 -14.59
CA LEU A 11 27.87 -40.77 -13.99
C LEU A 11 29.01 -41.00 -14.99
N LYS A 12 28.68 -41.33 -16.24
CA LYS A 12 29.67 -41.46 -17.32
C LYS A 12 30.28 -40.14 -17.75
N PHE A 13 29.53 -39.04 -17.66
CA PHE A 13 30.02 -37.69 -17.95
C PHE A 13 31.03 -37.22 -16.89
N ILE A 14 30.74 -37.47 -15.61
CA ILE A 14 31.62 -37.14 -14.48
C ILE A 14 32.94 -37.94 -14.50
N GLN A 15 32.92 -39.16 -15.06
CA GLN A 15 34.10 -40.05 -15.07
C GLN A 15 35.02 -39.89 -16.29
N LYS A 16 34.64 -39.12 -17.32
CA LYS A 16 35.33 -39.16 -18.62
C LYS A 16 36.33 -38.05 -18.90
N GLU A 17 36.39 -36.98 -18.11
CA GLU A 17 37.34 -35.90 -18.33
C GLU A 17 38.01 -35.49 -17.02
N ASP A 18 39.32 -35.22 -17.10
CA ASP A 18 40.15 -34.77 -15.99
C ASP A 18 39.44 -33.65 -15.20
N THR A 19 39.20 -33.90 -13.92
CA THR A 19 38.61 -32.98 -12.91
C THR A 19 37.76 -31.85 -13.51
N PRO A 20 36.43 -32.03 -13.65
CA PRO A 20 35.57 -30.97 -14.18
C PRO A 20 35.68 -29.72 -13.32
N SER A 21 35.72 -28.55 -13.97
CA SER A 21 35.76 -27.28 -13.25
C SER A 21 34.51 -27.11 -12.40
N ILE A 22 34.62 -26.39 -11.27
CA ILE A 22 33.48 -26.07 -10.40
C ILE A 22 32.35 -25.40 -11.20
N GLU A 23 32.71 -24.64 -12.23
CA GLU A 23 31.78 -23.91 -13.09
C GLU A 23 30.94 -24.84 -14.00
N ASP A 24 31.52 -25.95 -14.46
CA ASP A 24 30.81 -26.97 -15.25
C ASP A 24 29.83 -27.77 -14.39
N ILE A 25 30.22 -28.07 -13.14
CA ILE A 25 29.35 -28.73 -12.17
C ILE A 25 28.15 -27.82 -11.85
N VAL A 26 28.38 -26.54 -11.57
CA VAL A 26 27.33 -25.56 -11.26
C VAL A 26 26.38 -25.35 -12.44
N ASN A 27 26.88 -25.29 -13.68
CA ASN A 27 26.03 -25.14 -14.85
C ASN A 27 25.18 -26.40 -15.15
N SER A 28 25.68 -27.60 -14.85
CA SER A 28 24.89 -28.84 -14.96
C SER A 28 23.75 -28.92 -13.93
N LEU A 29 23.92 -28.29 -12.76
CA LEU A 29 22.96 -28.30 -11.65
C LEU A 29 21.85 -27.25 -11.79
N LYS A 30 22.00 -26.25 -12.69
CA LYS A 30 21.00 -25.21 -12.94
C LYS A 30 19.65 -25.71 -13.47
N TYR A 31 19.57 -26.94 -13.97
CA TYR A 31 18.39 -27.43 -14.71
C TYR A 31 17.41 -28.29 -13.90
N ASN A 32 17.67 -28.63 -12.62
CA ASN A 32 16.69 -29.31 -11.77
C ASN A 32 16.98 -29.16 -10.26
N LEU A 33 15.99 -28.66 -9.50
CA LEU A 33 16.07 -28.37 -8.06
C LEU A 33 16.37 -29.60 -7.16
N GLU A 34 15.98 -30.81 -7.57
CA GLU A 34 16.25 -32.04 -6.79
C GLU A 34 17.71 -32.52 -6.93
N ASP A 35 18.35 -32.25 -8.07
CA ASP A 35 19.73 -32.67 -8.35
C ASP A 35 20.75 -31.83 -7.55
N VAL A 36 20.42 -30.56 -7.29
CA VAL A 36 21.20 -29.64 -6.45
C VAL A 36 21.36 -30.18 -5.02
N LYS A 37 20.29 -30.74 -4.44
CA LYS A 37 20.34 -31.30 -3.07
C LYS A 37 21.23 -32.54 -2.98
N GLY A 38 21.18 -33.41 -4.00
CA GLY A 38 22.02 -34.60 -4.06
C GLY A 38 23.50 -34.27 -4.18
N ALA A 39 23.83 -33.30 -5.04
CA ALA A 39 25.21 -32.85 -5.24
C ALA A 39 25.80 -32.18 -3.99
N LEU A 40 25.05 -31.30 -3.33
CA LEU A 40 25.49 -30.63 -2.11
C LEU A 40 25.77 -31.63 -0.97
N LYS A 41 24.92 -32.67 -0.84
CA LYS A 41 25.14 -33.72 0.16
C LYS A 41 26.40 -34.56 -0.13
N TYR A 42 26.64 -34.91 -1.39
CA TYR A 42 27.84 -35.65 -1.79
C TYR A 42 29.13 -34.85 -1.50
N LEU A 43 29.12 -33.55 -1.76
CA LEU A 43 30.26 -32.67 -1.51
C LEU A 43 30.54 -32.50 0.01
N ASP A 44 29.48 -32.42 0.83
CA ASP A 44 29.57 -32.39 2.29
C ASP A 44 30.13 -33.72 2.85
N GLU A 45 29.62 -34.87 2.38
CA GLU A 45 30.11 -36.21 2.76
C GLU A 45 31.59 -36.44 2.40
N LYS A 46 32.06 -35.82 1.31
CA LYS A 46 33.47 -35.87 0.88
C LYS A 46 34.34 -34.79 1.54
N ARG A 47 33.78 -33.95 2.43
CA ARG A 47 34.45 -32.81 3.08
C ARG A 47 35.09 -31.82 2.10
N LEU A 48 34.53 -31.72 0.90
CA LEU A 48 34.98 -30.77 -0.12
C LEU A 48 34.35 -29.38 0.09
N ILE A 49 33.28 -29.30 0.91
CA ILE A 49 32.64 -28.08 1.39
C ILE A 49 32.30 -28.24 2.88
N THR A 50 32.17 -27.13 3.61
CA THR A 50 31.54 -27.08 4.94
C THR A 50 30.23 -26.32 4.83
N CYS A 51 29.12 -27.02 4.65
CA CYS A 51 27.80 -26.37 4.58
C CYS A 51 26.88 -26.95 5.66
N LYS A 52 26.57 -26.16 6.70
CA LYS A 52 25.52 -26.52 7.66
C LYS A 52 24.16 -26.19 7.06
N LEU A 53 23.51 -27.17 6.43
CA LEU A 53 22.13 -27.04 5.96
C LEU A 53 21.17 -26.87 7.14
N LYS A 54 20.61 -25.67 7.30
CA LYS A 54 19.41 -25.42 8.10
C LYS A 54 18.34 -24.81 7.21
N SER A 55 17.14 -25.40 7.21
CA SER A 55 15.99 -24.81 6.53
C SER A 55 15.45 -23.63 7.34
N VAL A 56 15.27 -22.48 6.69
CA VAL A 56 14.41 -21.40 7.17
C VAL A 56 13.61 -20.91 5.95
N ASP A 57 12.28 -21.10 6.01
CA ASP A 57 11.24 -20.42 5.22
C ASP A 57 11.54 -20.05 3.75
N GLY A 58 11.84 -21.07 2.93
CA GLY A 58 11.49 -21.05 1.51
C GLY A 58 12.28 -20.16 0.55
N LEU A 59 13.29 -19.39 0.98
CA LEU A 59 14.17 -18.63 0.09
C LEU A 59 15.61 -19.18 0.08
N TRP A 60 15.99 -19.80 -1.04
CA TRP A 60 17.38 -20.11 -1.34
C TRP A 60 18.07 -18.83 -1.81
N LYS A 61 18.70 -18.09 -0.90
CA LYS A 61 19.70 -17.10 -1.32
C LYS A 61 20.91 -17.85 -1.88
N MET A 62 21.42 -17.39 -3.02
CA MET A 62 22.60 -17.89 -3.70
C MET A 62 23.70 -18.20 -2.68
N ILE A 63 24.09 -19.47 -2.62
CA ILE A 63 25.30 -19.89 -1.92
C ILE A 63 26.44 -19.43 -2.84
N ASP A 64 27.13 -18.34 -2.48
CA ASP A 64 28.41 -18.01 -3.10
C ASP A 64 29.42 -19.06 -2.67
N ILE A 65 29.79 -19.94 -3.60
CA ILE A 65 30.89 -20.88 -3.43
C ILE A 65 32.10 -20.23 -4.11
N THR A 66 32.92 -19.51 -3.35
CA THR A 66 34.24 -19.08 -3.82
C THR A 66 35.28 -20.13 -3.42
N ALA A 67 36.22 -20.40 -4.33
CA ALA A 67 37.10 -21.57 -4.28
C ALA A 67 38.29 -21.46 -3.31
N ASP A 68 38.41 -20.41 -2.50
CA ASP A 68 39.60 -20.19 -1.67
C ASP A 68 39.25 -19.78 -0.24
N GLY A 69 39.46 -20.71 0.71
CA GLY A 69 39.68 -20.41 2.14
C GLY A 69 38.45 -20.05 2.98
N ILE A 70 38.22 -20.82 4.05
CA ILE A 70 37.26 -20.45 5.11
C ILE A 70 37.94 -19.40 5.99
N ASP A 71 37.77 -18.11 5.67
CA ASP A 71 37.95 -17.07 6.67
C ASP A 71 36.71 -17.07 7.58
N MET A 72 36.92 -17.34 8.88
CA MET A 72 35.89 -17.20 9.89
C MET A 72 35.61 -15.71 10.09
N ILE A 73 34.69 -15.18 9.28
CA ILE A 73 34.06 -13.89 9.55
C ILE A 73 33.19 -14.13 10.79
N GLU A 74 33.57 -13.56 11.93
CA GLU A 74 32.62 -13.37 13.03
C GLU A 74 31.50 -12.48 12.50
N GLU A 75 30.39 -13.07 12.07
CA GLU A 75 29.19 -12.31 11.73
C GLU A 75 28.75 -11.58 13.00
N GLU A 76 28.83 -10.24 12.98
CA GLU A 76 28.09 -9.45 13.94
C GLU A 76 26.63 -9.92 13.94
N PRO A 77 25.98 -10.06 15.11
CA PRO A 77 24.62 -10.55 15.20
C PRO A 77 23.74 -9.77 14.23
N PRO A 78 22.84 -10.44 13.48
CA PRO A 78 22.08 -9.79 12.43
C PRO A 78 21.38 -8.57 13.02
N GLU A 79 21.73 -7.37 12.52
CA GLU A 79 20.97 -6.16 12.81
C GLU A 79 19.49 -6.51 12.68
N GLN A 80 18.74 -6.36 13.77
CA GLN A 80 17.31 -6.56 13.76
C GLN A 80 16.76 -5.63 12.67
N LYS A 81 16.39 -6.20 11.51
CA LYS A 81 15.78 -5.42 10.43
C LYS A 81 14.53 -4.78 11.01
N LYS A 82 14.60 -3.49 11.30
CA LYS A 82 13.42 -2.70 11.69
C LYS A 82 12.35 -2.95 10.63
N GLU A 83 11.19 -3.44 11.06
CA GLU A 83 10.05 -3.64 10.16
C GLU A 83 9.74 -2.29 9.49
N THR A 84 9.90 -2.23 8.17
CA THR A 84 9.61 -1.03 7.40
C THR A 84 8.11 -0.86 7.28
N PHE A 85 7.63 0.38 7.42
CA PHE A 85 6.21 0.68 7.22
C PHE A 85 5.84 0.48 5.74
N ILE A 86 5.11 -0.60 5.46
CA ILE A 86 4.47 -0.88 4.18
C ILE A 86 2.97 -0.78 4.40
N GLY A 87 2.47 0.43 4.65
CA GLY A 87 1.05 0.68 4.84
C GLY A 87 0.24 0.37 3.58
N ARG A 88 -1.02 -0.06 3.74
CA ARG A 88 -1.95 -0.25 2.62
C ARG A 88 -3.00 0.85 2.62
N ASN A 89 -2.86 1.80 1.71
CA ASN A 89 -3.84 2.87 1.55
C ASN A 89 -5.13 2.34 0.91
N LEU A 90 -6.26 2.87 1.37
CA LEU A 90 -7.57 2.64 0.78
C LEU A 90 -7.65 3.25 -0.61
N ARG A 91 -8.29 2.51 -1.51
CA ARG A 91 -8.50 2.91 -2.89
C ARG A 91 -10.00 3.08 -3.16
N VAL A 92 -10.37 4.22 -3.75
CA VAL A 92 -11.75 4.58 -4.05
C VAL A 92 -11.93 4.73 -5.55
N PHE A 93 -12.83 3.94 -6.13
CA PHE A 93 -13.30 4.14 -7.50
C PHE A 93 -14.43 5.18 -7.49
N ILE A 94 -14.28 6.25 -8.26
CA ILE A 94 -15.29 7.31 -8.39
C ILE A 94 -15.95 7.14 -9.76
N SER A 95 -17.21 6.71 -9.72
CA SER A 95 -18.11 6.63 -10.88
C SER A 95 -18.86 7.95 -11.01
N TYR A 96 -18.79 8.57 -12.19
CA TYR A 96 -19.33 9.90 -12.44
C TYR A 96 -19.75 10.09 -13.91
N SER A 97 -20.57 11.11 -14.21
CA SER A 97 -20.85 11.53 -15.59
C SER A 97 -19.81 12.56 -16.06
N GLU A 98 -19.44 12.56 -17.34
CA GLU A 98 -18.40 13.48 -17.86
C GLU A 98 -18.71 14.96 -17.59
N GLU A 99 -20.00 15.32 -17.53
CA GLU A 99 -20.47 16.66 -17.18
C GLU A 99 -20.12 17.07 -15.74
N ASP A 100 -19.97 16.10 -14.85
CA ASP A 100 -19.68 16.30 -13.42
C ASP A 100 -18.19 16.12 -13.09
N LYS A 101 -17.34 15.96 -14.11
CA LYS A 101 -15.91 15.67 -14.00
C LYS A 101 -15.14 16.60 -13.07
N LEU A 102 -15.44 17.89 -13.12
CA LEU A 102 -14.76 18.88 -12.29
C LEU A 102 -15.02 18.62 -10.79
N ILE A 103 -16.24 18.18 -10.44
CA ILE A 103 -16.63 17.81 -9.07
C ILE A 103 -15.97 16.49 -8.67
N ALA A 104 -15.98 15.49 -9.56
CA ALA A 104 -15.32 14.20 -9.35
C ALA A 104 -13.82 14.38 -9.02
N LYS A 105 -13.14 15.26 -9.77
CA LYS A 105 -11.74 15.63 -9.50
C LYS A 105 -11.56 16.29 -8.14
N GLY A 106 -12.45 17.20 -7.74
CA GLY A 106 -12.44 17.76 -6.39
C GLY A 106 -12.55 16.71 -5.29
N ILE A 107 -13.41 15.70 -5.50
CA ILE A 107 -13.54 14.57 -4.57
C ILE A 107 -12.23 13.76 -4.53
N LYS A 108 -11.63 13.43 -5.68
CA LYS A 108 -10.33 12.74 -5.77
C LYS A 108 -9.24 13.51 -5.01
N ASP A 109 -9.14 14.82 -5.23
CA ASP A 109 -8.13 15.67 -4.59
C ASP A 109 -8.33 15.73 -3.06
N ALA A 110 -9.57 15.85 -2.61
CA ALA A 110 -9.90 15.83 -1.18
C ALA A 110 -9.69 14.45 -0.53
N LEU A 111 -9.95 13.34 -1.22
CA LEU A 111 -9.62 12.00 -0.73
C LEU A 111 -8.10 11.82 -0.59
N ASN A 112 -7.34 12.25 -1.59
CA ASN A 112 -5.89 12.17 -1.60
C ASN A 112 -5.26 12.98 -0.46
N HIS A 113 -5.87 14.11 -0.07
CA HIS A 113 -5.45 14.88 1.11
C HIS A 113 -5.46 14.04 2.40
N TYR A 114 -6.41 13.11 2.54
CA TYR A 114 -6.49 12.18 3.67
C TYR A 114 -5.74 10.86 3.42
N GLY A 115 -4.91 10.78 2.38
CA GLY A 115 -4.13 9.59 2.02
C GLY A 115 -4.94 8.47 1.36
N VAL A 116 -6.24 8.69 1.11
CA VAL A 116 -7.12 7.75 0.40
C VAL A 116 -6.99 7.99 -1.10
N GLN A 117 -6.64 6.95 -1.85
CA GLN A 117 -6.32 7.06 -3.27
C GLN A 117 -7.61 7.06 -4.11
N GLY A 118 -7.95 8.21 -4.69
CA GLY A 118 -9.08 8.33 -5.62
C GLY A 118 -8.71 7.95 -7.05
N PHE A 119 -9.56 7.14 -7.70
CA PHE A 119 -9.45 6.75 -9.11
C PHE A 119 -10.67 7.28 -9.86
N LEU A 120 -10.44 8.05 -10.93
CA LEU A 120 -11.51 8.56 -11.78
C LEU A 120 -11.68 7.63 -12.97
N ALA A 121 -12.92 7.18 -13.21
CA ALA A 121 -13.27 6.55 -14.47
C ALA A 121 -12.87 7.47 -15.65
N HIS A 122 -12.53 6.89 -16.80
CA HIS A 122 -12.25 7.60 -18.08
C HIS A 122 -10.97 8.47 -18.16
N GLU A 123 -10.41 9.02 -17.07
CA GLU A 123 -9.14 9.77 -17.12
C GLU A 123 -7.90 8.89 -16.93
N ASP A 124 -7.98 7.89 -16.04
CA ASP A 124 -6.82 7.09 -15.63
C ASP A 124 -6.61 5.85 -16.55
N ILE A 125 -7.36 5.70 -17.66
CA ILE A 125 -7.28 4.56 -18.59
C ILE A 125 -6.43 4.94 -19.83
N PRO A 126 -5.32 4.24 -20.12
CA PRO A 126 -4.49 4.52 -21.29
C PRO A 126 -5.20 4.34 -22.64
N THR A 127 -4.91 5.21 -23.60
CA THR A 127 -5.40 5.10 -24.98
C THR A 127 -4.96 3.77 -25.61
N GLY A 128 -5.91 2.98 -26.12
CA GLY A 128 -5.64 1.71 -26.82
C GLY A 128 -5.91 0.45 -25.99
N GLU A 129 -6.30 0.57 -24.71
CA GLU A 129 -6.80 -0.56 -23.92
C GLU A 129 -8.30 -0.81 -24.15
N ASP A 130 -8.74 -2.06 -23.92
CA ASP A 130 -10.17 -2.36 -23.80
C ASP A 130 -10.73 -1.62 -22.57
N TRP A 131 -11.45 -0.55 -22.86
CA TRP A 131 -12.02 0.36 -21.88
C TRP A 131 -12.92 -0.33 -20.86
N VAL A 132 -13.70 -1.34 -21.30
CA VAL A 132 -14.59 -2.09 -20.42
C VAL A 132 -13.79 -2.93 -19.43
N GLU A 133 -12.74 -3.60 -19.90
CA GLU A 133 -11.85 -4.38 -19.02
C GLU A 133 -11.10 -3.50 -18.03
N SER A 134 -10.68 -2.30 -18.44
CA SER A 134 -10.00 -1.35 -17.55
C SER A 134 -10.94 -0.78 -16.48
N ILE A 135 -12.22 -0.52 -16.79
CA ILE A 135 -13.20 -0.15 -15.76
C ILE A 135 -13.45 -1.32 -14.80
N LYS A 136 -13.70 -2.54 -15.30
CA LYS A 136 -13.89 -3.73 -14.44
C LYS A 136 -12.71 -3.94 -13.50
N ARG A 137 -11.48 -3.85 -14.04
CA ARG A 137 -10.24 -3.97 -13.27
C ARG A 137 -10.12 -2.84 -12.25
N GLY A 138 -10.42 -1.60 -12.64
CA GLY A 138 -10.47 -0.44 -11.76
C GLY A 138 -11.38 -0.72 -10.56
N ILE A 139 -12.64 -1.06 -10.80
CA ILE A 139 -13.61 -1.36 -9.73
C ILE A 139 -13.08 -2.50 -8.86
N LYS A 140 -12.63 -3.61 -9.45
CA LYS A 140 -12.15 -4.78 -8.71
C LYS A 140 -10.96 -4.47 -7.79
N GLN A 141 -10.03 -3.63 -8.23
CA GLN A 141 -8.84 -3.26 -7.47
C GLN A 141 -9.08 -2.22 -6.37
N ASN A 142 -10.20 -1.49 -6.41
CA ASN A 142 -10.57 -0.52 -5.39
C ASN A 142 -11.31 -1.18 -4.23
N ASP A 143 -11.22 -0.62 -3.04
CA ASP A 143 -11.91 -1.11 -1.85
C ASP A 143 -13.34 -0.54 -1.78
N ILE A 144 -13.49 0.71 -2.21
CA ILE A 144 -14.70 1.51 -2.08
C ILE A 144 -15.13 2.00 -3.46
N PHE A 145 -16.45 2.11 -3.65
CA PHE A 145 -17.07 2.62 -4.87
C PHE A 145 -17.96 3.83 -4.54
N ILE A 146 -17.59 5.02 -5.02
CA ILE A 146 -18.43 6.22 -4.93
C ILE A 146 -19.24 6.34 -6.21
N ALA A 147 -20.56 6.33 -6.09
CA ALA A 147 -21.47 6.66 -7.18
C ALA A 147 -21.88 8.13 -7.07
N MET A 148 -21.34 9.01 -7.92
CA MET A 148 -21.67 10.43 -7.90
C MET A 148 -22.94 10.69 -8.70
N LEU A 149 -24.08 10.64 -7.99
CA LEU A 149 -25.42 10.74 -8.55
C LEU A 149 -25.76 12.16 -8.98
N SER A 150 -26.06 12.29 -10.27
CA SER A 150 -26.71 13.43 -10.91
C SER A 150 -27.80 12.95 -11.86
N LYS A 151 -28.57 13.87 -12.47
CA LYS A 151 -29.45 13.56 -13.60
C LYS A 151 -28.67 12.96 -14.76
N LYS A 152 -27.49 13.50 -15.06
CA LYS A 152 -26.60 13.01 -16.13
C LYS A 152 -26.01 11.64 -15.83
N TYR A 153 -25.69 11.39 -14.56
CA TYR A 153 -25.28 10.06 -14.11
C TYR A 153 -26.34 8.99 -14.42
N LYS A 154 -27.63 9.33 -14.28
CA LYS A 154 -28.76 8.42 -14.56
C LYS A 154 -29.07 8.25 -16.05
N GLU A 155 -28.67 9.20 -16.89
CA GLU A 155 -28.81 9.14 -18.35
C GLU A 155 -27.66 8.34 -19.01
N SER A 156 -26.60 8.03 -18.27
CA SER A 156 -25.44 7.29 -18.80
C SER A 156 -25.73 5.80 -18.97
N ASP A 157 -25.39 5.27 -20.14
CA ASP A 157 -25.54 3.83 -20.45
C ASP A 157 -24.59 2.93 -19.64
N TRP A 158 -23.54 3.51 -19.04
CA TRP A 158 -22.49 2.75 -18.37
C TRP A 158 -22.72 2.66 -16.87
N THR A 159 -23.09 3.75 -16.21
CA THR A 159 -23.06 3.90 -14.74
C THR A 159 -23.78 2.78 -14.00
N ASP A 160 -24.90 2.30 -14.51
CA ASP A 160 -25.63 1.14 -13.95
C ASP A 160 -24.85 -0.17 -14.03
N GLN A 161 -24.07 -0.39 -15.08
CA GLN A 161 -23.18 -1.54 -15.22
C GLN A 161 -22.04 -1.46 -14.18
N GLU A 162 -21.57 -0.25 -13.88
CA GLU A 162 -20.53 0.08 -12.88
C GLU A 162 -20.97 -0.28 -11.48
N VAL A 163 -22.18 0.14 -11.16
CA VAL A 163 -22.86 -0.24 -9.93
C VAL A 163 -23.04 -1.76 -9.87
N GLY A 164 -23.47 -2.39 -10.96
CA GLY A 164 -23.61 -3.85 -11.04
C GLY A 164 -22.31 -4.60 -10.74
N ILE A 165 -21.19 -4.18 -11.33
CA ILE A 165 -19.86 -4.76 -11.08
C ILE A 165 -19.42 -4.52 -9.63
N ALA A 166 -19.64 -3.32 -9.10
CA ALA A 166 -19.29 -2.99 -7.72
C ALA A 166 -20.08 -3.85 -6.71
N VAL A 167 -21.37 -4.06 -6.96
CA VAL A 167 -22.22 -4.96 -6.16
C VAL A 167 -21.70 -6.40 -6.25
N ALA A 168 -21.38 -6.88 -7.46
CA ALA A 168 -20.89 -8.24 -7.67
C ALA A 168 -19.52 -8.51 -7.03
N ASN A 169 -18.71 -7.47 -6.83
CA ASN A 169 -17.40 -7.55 -6.15
C ASN A 169 -17.46 -7.07 -4.69
N GLU A 170 -18.66 -7.00 -4.10
CA GLU A 170 -18.89 -6.69 -2.68
C GLU A 170 -18.20 -5.40 -2.19
N LYS A 171 -18.13 -4.38 -3.06
CA LYS A 171 -17.51 -3.11 -2.71
C LYS A 171 -18.36 -2.35 -1.69
N LEU A 172 -17.70 -1.52 -0.87
CA LEU A 172 -18.43 -0.51 -0.12
C LEU A 172 -18.95 0.56 -1.08
N ILE A 173 -20.25 0.52 -1.37
CA ILE A 173 -20.90 1.49 -2.26
C ILE A 173 -21.39 2.70 -1.45
N ILE A 174 -20.96 3.89 -1.87
CA ILE A 174 -21.31 5.17 -1.25
C ILE A 174 -21.95 6.07 -2.31
N PRO A 175 -23.29 6.16 -2.35
CA PRO A 175 -23.96 7.09 -3.25
C PRO A 175 -23.79 8.52 -2.76
N VAL A 176 -23.35 9.43 -3.62
CA VAL A 176 -23.15 10.86 -3.34
C VAL A 176 -24.01 11.67 -4.29
N SER A 177 -25.01 12.37 -3.76
CA SER A 177 -25.97 13.13 -4.57
C SER A 177 -25.55 14.60 -4.69
N ILE A 178 -25.26 15.05 -5.91
CA ILE A 178 -24.81 16.43 -6.18
C ILE A 178 -25.93 17.37 -6.61
N ASP A 179 -27.00 16.86 -7.24
CA ASP A 179 -28.13 17.67 -7.73
C ASP A 179 -29.49 17.24 -7.13
N GLY A 180 -29.46 16.38 -6.11
CA GLY A 180 -30.65 15.81 -5.49
C GLY A 180 -31.14 14.51 -6.13
N CYS A 181 -30.44 14.00 -7.16
CA CYS A 181 -30.70 12.67 -7.70
C CYS A 181 -30.60 11.61 -6.59
N MET A 182 -31.64 10.79 -6.48
CA MET A 182 -31.77 9.74 -5.47
C MET A 182 -31.15 8.43 -5.96
N PRO A 183 -30.58 7.60 -5.07
CA PRO A 183 -30.12 6.26 -5.42
C PRO A 183 -31.21 5.46 -6.12
N TYR A 184 -30.84 4.73 -7.16
CA TYR A 184 -31.71 3.91 -7.99
C TYR A 184 -31.05 2.55 -8.26
N GLY A 185 -31.79 1.63 -8.88
CA GLY A 185 -31.31 0.27 -9.14
C GLY A 185 -30.85 -0.43 -7.85
N PHE A 186 -29.72 -1.14 -7.92
CA PHE A 186 -29.16 -1.84 -6.76
C PHE A 186 -28.74 -0.91 -5.61
N MET A 187 -28.61 0.39 -5.85
CA MET A 187 -28.26 1.37 -4.82
C MET A 187 -29.46 1.86 -4.01
N MET A 188 -30.71 1.53 -4.37
CA MET A 188 -31.91 1.97 -3.64
C MET A 188 -31.88 1.60 -2.15
N LYS A 189 -31.17 0.54 -1.79
CA LYS A 189 -30.98 0.08 -0.40
C LYS A 189 -30.02 0.96 0.41
N TYR A 190 -29.26 1.85 -0.24
CA TYR A 190 -28.28 2.72 0.41
C TYR A 190 -28.80 4.15 0.51
N GLN A 191 -28.56 4.77 1.66
CA GLN A 191 -28.84 6.19 1.82
C GLN A 191 -27.73 7.01 1.16
N ALA A 192 -28.08 7.90 0.24
CA ALA A 192 -27.12 8.82 -0.36
C ALA A 192 -26.62 9.85 0.65
N PHE A 193 -25.37 10.27 0.46
CA PHE A 193 -24.87 11.54 0.95
C PHE A 193 -25.59 12.67 0.20
N LYS A 194 -26.69 13.16 0.78
CA LYS A 194 -27.57 14.15 0.15
C LYS A 194 -26.97 15.55 0.24
N LYS A 195 -27.15 16.35 -0.82
CA LYS A 195 -26.70 17.74 -0.89
C LYS A 195 -25.20 17.85 -0.65
N PHE A 196 -24.42 17.02 -1.35
CA PHE A 196 -22.96 17.09 -1.30
C PHE A 196 -22.52 18.52 -1.59
N LYS A 197 -21.87 19.14 -0.61
CA LYS A 197 -21.48 20.54 -0.64
C LYS A 197 -20.10 20.68 -1.26
N TYR A 198 -20.03 21.57 -2.23
CA TYR A 198 -18.79 21.93 -2.87
C TYR A 198 -18.83 23.39 -3.30
N GLU A 199 -17.66 24.01 -3.38
CA GLU A 199 -17.49 25.39 -3.83
C GLU A 199 -16.58 25.41 -5.06
N LYS A 200 -16.94 26.24 -6.04
CA LYS A 200 -16.12 26.46 -7.24
C LYS A 200 -15.11 27.57 -6.97
N GLY A 201 -13.84 27.26 -7.18
CA GLY A 201 -12.75 28.23 -7.13
C GLY A 201 -12.05 28.38 -8.47
N LYS A 202 -11.20 29.41 -8.58
CA LYS A 202 -10.30 29.62 -9.72
C LYS A 202 -8.89 29.89 -9.22
N HIS A 203 -7.92 29.19 -9.78
CA HIS A 203 -6.51 29.51 -9.58
C HIS A 203 -6.14 30.81 -10.31
N HIS A 204 -5.01 31.42 -9.94
CA HIS A 204 -4.47 32.63 -10.60
C HIS A 204 -4.27 32.46 -12.11
N ASN A 205 -4.02 31.24 -12.58
CA ASN A 205 -3.88 30.90 -14.00
C ASN A 205 -5.23 30.67 -14.72
N GLY A 206 -6.35 30.96 -14.06
CA GLY A 206 -7.71 30.81 -14.60
C GLY A 206 -8.29 29.40 -14.53
N LYS A 207 -7.52 28.37 -14.15
CA LYS A 207 -8.05 27.00 -14.03
C LYS A 207 -9.03 26.88 -12.87
N GLU A 208 -10.19 26.29 -13.15
CA GLU A 208 -11.22 26.03 -12.14
C GLU A 208 -10.85 24.83 -11.25
N PHE A 209 -11.25 24.88 -9.99
CA PHE A 209 -11.13 23.78 -9.03
C PHE A 209 -12.36 23.69 -8.14
N ILE A 210 -12.49 22.56 -7.44
CA ILE A 210 -13.59 22.30 -6.52
C ILE A 210 -13.05 22.11 -5.11
N TYR A 211 -13.61 22.86 -4.16
CA TYR A 211 -13.35 22.68 -2.74
C TYR A 211 -14.50 21.89 -2.11
N CYS A 212 -14.22 20.68 -1.62
CA CYS A 212 -15.23 19.81 -1.00
C CYS A 212 -14.74 19.01 0.22
N TYR A 213 -13.62 19.43 0.83
CA TYR A 213 -12.97 18.74 1.96
C TYR A 213 -13.94 18.42 3.10
N GLY A 214 -14.81 19.36 3.48
CA GLY A 214 -15.72 19.17 4.60
C GLY A 214 -16.73 18.01 4.42
N ASP A 215 -17.21 17.76 3.20
CA ASP A 215 -18.14 16.66 2.94
C ASP A 215 -17.40 15.35 2.62
N VAL A 216 -16.23 15.41 1.96
CA VAL A 216 -15.35 14.25 1.83
C VAL A 216 -14.89 13.75 3.20
N PHE A 217 -14.58 14.65 4.14
CA PHE A 217 -14.21 14.26 5.49
C PHE A 217 -15.34 13.51 6.22
N LYS A 218 -16.61 13.85 5.97
CA LYS A 218 -17.75 13.09 6.52
C LYS A 218 -17.82 11.68 5.92
N ILE A 219 -17.52 11.52 4.63
CA ILE A 219 -17.40 10.21 3.98
C ILE A 219 -16.26 9.41 4.64
N ILE A 220 -15.11 10.03 4.87
CA ILE A 220 -13.97 9.41 5.56
C ILE A 220 -14.33 8.97 6.98
N LYS A 221 -15.04 9.80 7.75
CA LYS A 221 -15.54 9.41 9.09
C LYS A 221 -16.48 8.22 9.03
N MET A 222 -17.38 8.18 8.05
CA MET A 222 -18.28 7.04 7.85
C MET A 222 -17.49 5.75 7.53
N ILE A 223 -16.45 5.84 6.69
CA ILE A 223 -15.55 4.70 6.41
C ILE A 223 -14.86 4.25 7.70
N GLY A 224 -14.33 5.17 8.51
CA GLY A 224 -13.65 4.86 9.78
C GLY A 224 -14.54 4.24 10.86
N GLN A 225 -15.87 4.29 10.73
CA GLN A 225 -16.80 3.59 11.62
C GLN A 225 -16.85 2.07 11.34
N LYS A 226 -16.39 1.63 10.18
CA LYS A 226 -16.39 0.22 9.77
C LYS A 226 -15.07 -0.43 10.14
N GLU A 227 -15.13 -1.47 10.97
CA GLU A 227 -13.95 -2.14 11.51
C GLU A 227 -12.99 -2.64 10.41
N GLU A 228 -13.55 -3.18 9.32
CA GLU A 228 -12.80 -3.69 8.17
C GLU A 228 -11.91 -2.65 7.48
N PHE A 229 -12.18 -1.35 7.64
CA PHE A 229 -11.42 -0.27 7.00
C PHE A 229 -10.54 0.52 7.97
N LYS A 230 -10.64 0.30 9.29
CA LYS A 230 -9.94 1.13 10.28
C LYS A 230 -8.43 1.10 10.14
N GLU A 231 -7.84 -0.09 10.02
CA GLU A 231 -6.37 -0.22 9.92
C GLU A 231 -5.84 0.42 8.63
N ASN A 232 -6.48 0.14 7.49
CA ASN A 232 -6.10 0.78 6.23
C ASN A 232 -6.30 2.30 6.26
N LEU A 233 -7.33 2.78 6.96
CA LEU A 233 -7.55 4.20 7.11
C LEU A 233 -6.50 4.86 8.02
N LYS A 234 -6.04 4.18 9.09
CA LYS A 234 -4.87 4.64 9.86
C LYS A 234 -3.67 4.80 8.95
N ASP A 235 -3.36 3.80 8.12
CA ASP A 235 -2.23 3.85 7.19
C ASP A 235 -2.35 5.02 6.19
N CYS A 236 -3.56 5.33 5.71
CA CYS A 236 -3.82 6.51 4.88
C CYS A 236 -3.48 7.81 5.61
N PHE A 237 -3.99 7.98 6.83
CA PHE A 237 -3.73 9.18 7.61
C PHE A 237 -2.25 9.31 8.00
N ILE A 238 -1.60 8.22 8.40
CA ILE A 238 -0.15 8.18 8.66
C ILE A 238 0.60 8.68 7.42
N SER A 239 0.25 8.19 6.23
CA SER A 239 0.86 8.62 4.97
C SER A 239 0.59 10.10 4.65
N SER A 240 -0.61 10.60 4.96
CA SER A 240 -1.00 12.00 4.71
C SER A 240 -0.26 13.01 5.61
N LEU A 241 0.12 12.64 6.84
CA LEU A 241 0.84 13.53 7.77
C LEU A 241 2.11 14.11 7.15
N LYS A 242 2.84 13.30 6.36
CA LYS A 242 4.05 13.73 5.66
C LYS A 242 3.80 14.89 4.69
N ASN A 243 2.62 14.94 4.09
CA ASN A 243 2.27 15.88 3.02
C ASN A 243 1.24 16.92 3.47
N ALA A 244 0.92 17.00 4.77
CA ALA A 244 -0.01 17.99 5.29
C ALA A 244 0.48 19.41 4.95
N GLY A 245 -0.32 20.15 4.19
CA GLY A 245 0.07 21.45 3.62
C GLY A 245 -0.31 22.68 4.46
N SER A 246 -0.93 22.49 5.62
CA SER A 246 -1.29 23.58 6.54
C SER A 246 -1.40 23.07 7.98
N PHE A 247 -1.18 23.94 8.96
CA PHE A 247 -1.37 23.62 10.39
C PHE A 247 -2.76 23.07 10.69
N ARG A 248 -3.82 23.72 10.18
CA ARG A 248 -5.21 23.27 10.39
C ARG A 248 -5.49 21.90 9.77
N GLY A 249 -4.98 21.65 8.57
CA GLY A 249 -5.12 20.35 7.91
C GLY A 249 -4.36 19.24 8.66
N ALA A 250 -3.16 19.54 9.15
CA ALA A 250 -2.39 18.63 9.98
C ALA A 250 -3.13 18.27 11.28
N GLU A 251 -3.72 19.26 11.95
CA GLU A 251 -4.54 19.05 13.15
C GLU A 251 -5.73 18.13 12.89
N GLU A 252 -6.50 18.38 11.81
CA GLU A 252 -7.65 17.54 11.45
C GLU A 252 -7.25 16.08 11.15
N ILE A 253 -6.14 15.89 10.42
CA ILE A 253 -5.55 14.56 10.15
C ILE A 253 -5.14 13.88 11.45
N MET A 254 -4.45 14.60 12.34
CA MET A 254 -3.88 14.04 13.57
C MET A 254 -4.97 13.65 14.58
N GLU A 255 -5.98 14.50 14.77
CA GLU A 255 -7.12 14.21 15.64
C GLU A 255 -7.89 12.98 15.14
N THR A 256 -8.12 12.89 13.83
CA THR A 256 -8.83 11.76 13.24
C THR A 256 -8.04 10.47 13.38
N LEU A 257 -6.73 10.51 13.09
CA LEU A 257 -5.84 9.36 13.20
C LEU A 257 -5.87 8.76 14.61
N VAL A 258 -5.71 9.58 15.65
CA VAL A 258 -5.75 9.10 17.04
C VAL A 258 -7.15 8.60 17.43
N GLY A 259 -8.20 9.20 16.88
CA GLY A 259 -9.58 8.74 17.05
C GLY A 259 -9.87 7.34 16.47
N LEU A 260 -9.02 6.81 15.58
CA LEU A 260 -9.17 5.46 15.01
C LEU A 260 -8.68 4.34 15.94
N GLY A 261 -8.05 4.67 17.07
CA GLY A 261 -7.64 3.71 18.11
C GLY A 261 -6.13 3.53 18.24
N SER A 262 -5.71 2.41 18.82
CA SER A 262 -4.31 2.17 19.19
C SER A 262 -3.40 1.84 18.00
N PHE A 263 -2.10 2.09 18.16
CA PHE A 263 -1.08 1.82 17.14
C PHE A 263 -0.13 0.67 17.53
N ASN A 264 0.31 -0.07 16.52
CA ASN A 264 1.44 -1.00 16.65
C ASN A 264 2.79 -0.26 16.58
N SER A 265 3.91 -0.94 16.85
CA SER A 265 5.24 -0.32 16.89
C SER A 265 5.67 0.27 15.55
N VAL A 266 5.29 -0.35 14.43
CA VAL A 266 5.61 0.15 13.07
C VAL A 266 4.84 1.44 12.79
N GLN A 267 3.53 1.44 13.05
CA GLN A 267 2.66 2.60 12.85
C GLN A 267 3.11 3.79 13.71
N ILE A 268 3.35 3.59 15.01
CA ILE A 268 3.72 4.71 15.89
C ILE A 268 5.08 5.29 15.53
N ASN A 269 6.07 4.45 15.19
CA ASN A 269 7.35 4.95 14.71
C ASN A 269 7.18 5.77 13.42
N GLN A 270 6.35 5.30 12.48
CA GLN A 270 6.09 6.05 11.25
C GLN A 270 5.37 7.37 11.51
N ILE A 271 4.43 7.41 12.46
CA ILE A 271 3.76 8.65 12.89
C ILE A 271 4.81 9.64 13.40
N ILE A 272 5.67 9.23 14.34
CA ILE A 272 6.68 10.11 14.93
C ILE A 272 7.66 10.63 13.86
N ILE A 273 8.10 9.76 12.95
CA ILE A 273 8.95 10.16 11.82
C ILE A 273 8.22 11.21 10.96
N ASN A 274 6.98 10.94 10.54
CA ASN A 274 6.24 11.88 9.69
C ASN A 274 5.97 13.22 10.39
N CYS A 275 5.70 13.21 11.70
CA CYS A 275 5.59 14.42 12.50
C CYS A 275 6.91 15.21 12.51
N SER A 276 8.05 14.55 12.67
CA SER A 276 9.37 15.22 12.71
C SER A 276 9.81 15.83 11.39
N LEU A 277 9.36 15.26 10.26
CA LEU A 277 9.76 15.68 8.92
C LEU A 277 8.87 16.78 8.33
N ASN A 278 7.74 17.12 8.95
CA ASN A 278 6.82 18.11 8.43
C ASN A 278 6.59 19.26 9.43
N ASN A 279 7.08 20.45 9.11
CA ASN A 279 6.90 21.64 9.94
C ASN A 279 5.43 22.07 10.09
N GLN A 280 4.56 21.71 9.13
CA GLN A 280 3.12 21.90 9.25
C GLN A 280 2.49 21.01 10.33
N VAL A 281 3.22 20.01 10.84
CA VAL A 281 2.78 19.12 11.90
C VAL A 281 3.45 19.52 13.23
N TYR A 282 4.78 19.48 13.32
CA TYR A 282 5.45 19.71 14.62
C TYR A 282 5.37 21.17 15.13
N GLN A 283 5.13 22.16 14.25
CA GLN A 283 4.89 23.55 14.67
C GLN A 283 3.40 23.89 14.86
N ALA A 284 2.48 22.99 14.50
CA ALA A 284 1.05 23.24 14.67
C ALA A 284 0.66 23.11 16.15
N ASN A 285 0.11 24.19 16.73
CA ASN A 285 -0.24 24.26 18.14
C ASN A 285 -1.22 23.16 18.58
N GLY A 286 -2.16 22.75 17.73
CA GLY A 286 -3.09 21.65 18.02
C GLY A 286 -2.46 20.27 17.86
N CYS A 287 -1.41 20.11 17.05
CA CYS A 287 -0.70 18.84 16.90
C CYS A 287 0.25 18.56 18.08
N GLN A 288 0.91 19.60 18.62
CA GLN A 288 1.94 19.44 19.66
C GLN A 288 1.47 18.66 20.91
N PRO A 289 0.28 18.94 21.49
CA PRO A 289 -0.24 18.15 22.61
C PRO A 289 -0.47 16.68 22.24
N ILE A 290 -0.95 16.42 21.03
CA ILE A 290 -1.21 15.07 20.53
C ILE A 290 0.10 14.29 20.40
N ILE A 291 1.13 14.90 19.80
CA ILE A 291 2.46 14.29 19.65
C ILE A 291 3.07 13.97 21.03
N ARG A 292 3.01 14.91 21.98
CA ARG A 292 3.51 14.68 23.35
C ARG A 292 2.79 13.54 24.05
N ASN A 293 1.48 13.42 23.87
CA ASN A 293 0.69 12.33 24.45
C ASN A 293 1.05 10.99 23.82
N LEU A 294 1.22 10.94 22.50
CA LEU A 294 1.65 9.73 21.80
C LEU A 294 3.04 9.26 22.24
N ILE A 295 4.01 10.17 22.40
CA ILE A 295 5.34 9.83 22.92
C ILE A 295 5.23 9.20 24.32
N LYS A 296 4.40 9.77 25.19
CA LYS A 296 4.19 9.25 26.56
C LYS A 296 3.48 7.89 26.57
N GLU A 297 2.42 7.74 25.80
CA GLU A 297 1.58 6.53 25.77
C GLU A 297 2.33 5.34 25.14
N TYR A 298 3.11 5.61 24.08
CA TYR A 298 3.80 4.59 23.30
C TYR A 298 5.31 4.55 23.55
N ASP A 299 5.80 5.09 24.68
CA ASP A 299 7.22 5.23 24.98
C ASP A 299 8.03 3.94 24.74
N LYS A 300 7.50 2.78 25.15
CA LYS A 300 8.16 1.47 24.97
C LYS A 300 8.14 0.92 23.55
N LYS A 301 7.34 1.50 22.65
CA LYS A 301 7.15 1.06 21.26
C LYS A 301 7.81 1.98 20.23
N ILE A 302 8.29 3.16 20.66
CA ILE A 302 8.97 4.13 19.79
C ILE A 302 10.48 3.92 19.92
N ASP A 303 11.16 3.84 18.80
CA ASP A 303 12.61 3.74 18.74
C ASP A 303 13.27 4.99 19.34
N GLU A 304 14.34 4.83 20.13
CA GLU A 304 15.03 5.97 20.76
C GLU A 304 15.50 7.02 19.74
N GLU A 305 16.01 6.57 18.57
CA GLU A 305 16.37 7.46 17.46
C GLU A 305 15.20 8.35 17.01
N ASN A 306 13.99 7.81 16.95
CA ASN A 306 12.81 8.57 16.55
C ASN A 306 12.34 9.52 17.66
N LYS A 307 12.52 9.13 18.94
CA LYS A 307 12.27 10.02 20.09
C LYS A 307 13.22 11.22 20.08
N GLU A 308 14.50 10.99 19.80
CA GLU A 308 15.50 12.07 19.72
C GLU A 308 15.16 13.06 18.60
N LYS A 309 14.88 12.55 17.39
CA LYS A 309 14.49 13.38 16.24
C LYS A 309 13.28 14.27 16.53
N ILE A 310 12.22 13.73 17.12
CA ILE A 310 11.02 14.53 17.41
C ILE A 310 11.26 15.53 18.55
N LYS A 311 12.08 15.19 19.56
CA LYS A 311 12.44 16.11 20.63
C LYS A 311 13.27 17.29 20.12
N GLU A 312 14.22 17.03 19.22
CA GLU A 312 15.05 18.06 18.60
C GLU A 312 14.19 19.12 17.89
N VAL A 313 13.26 18.70 17.03
CA VAL A 313 12.44 19.64 16.25
C VAL A 313 11.34 20.34 17.08
N MET A 314 10.91 19.73 18.18
CA MET A 314 9.89 20.29 19.08
C MET A 314 10.47 21.06 20.27
N ALA A 315 11.82 21.15 20.39
CA ALA A 315 12.53 21.75 21.52
C ALA A 315 12.04 21.21 22.89
N LEU A 316 11.91 19.88 22.99
CA LEU A 316 11.44 19.14 24.16
C LEU A 316 12.55 18.80 25.15
#